data_AF-A0A9D7M580-F1
#
_entry.id   AF-A0A9D7M580-F1
#
_cell.length_a   1.000
_cell.length_b   1.000
_cell.length_c   1.000
_cell.angle_alpha   90.00
_cell.angle_beta   90.00
_cell.angle_gamma   90.00
#
_symmetry.space_group_name_H-M   'P 1'
#
loop_
_entity.id
_entity.type
_entity.pdbx_description
1 polymer ?
#
loop_
_entity_poly.entity_id
_entity_poly.type
_entity_poly.pdbx_seq_one_letter_code
_entity_poly.pdbx_strand_id
1 'polypeptide(L)'
;MNKQDIDRIIKSISKVKPTREYWFVRTQGGNYYKDFLKGNYIAIGYDEINLSDIRAANSNVSGKVTLTEIIKKKFPNEGRPGFVSHQLVDFAYNISKGDIVIVPSYSSEFISIGEVVETPIFQATQQLKDEECPFMKRKKTKWLKLDILLDNLDSEFIKLKYSQKTITKVDIEISNFIDRIISPLYIKENDAHLSLDIRKKKR
;
A
#
# COMPACT_ATOMS: atom_id res chain seq x y z
N MET A 1 -13.18 -17.64 -33.02
CA MET A 1 -11.96 -17.52 -32.19
C MET A 1 -11.16 -18.79 -32.39
N ASN A 2 -9.95 -18.67 -32.94
CA ASN A 2 -9.11 -19.83 -33.26
C ASN A 2 -8.18 -20.18 -32.07
N LYS A 3 -7.46 -21.31 -32.16
CA LYS A 3 -6.55 -21.76 -31.08
C LYS A 3 -5.46 -20.74 -30.74
N GLN A 4 -4.95 -20.02 -31.74
CA GLN A 4 -3.92 -19.00 -31.55
C GLN A 4 -4.45 -17.78 -30.77
N ASP A 5 -5.73 -17.42 -30.98
CA ASP A 5 -6.40 -16.36 -30.22
C ASP A 5 -6.54 -16.74 -28.73
N ILE A 6 -6.92 -18.00 -28.45
CA ILE A 6 -7.05 -18.51 -27.09
C ILE A 6 -5.69 -18.54 -26.39
N ASP A 7 -4.64 -19.02 -27.06
CA ASP A 7 -3.29 -19.07 -26.50
C ASP A 7 -2.74 -17.67 -26.18
N ARG A 8 -3.07 -16.67 -27.00
CA ARG A 8 -2.74 -15.26 -26.74
C ARG A 8 -3.47 -14.73 -25.51
N ILE A 9 -4.77 -15.02 -25.38
CA ILE A 9 -5.56 -14.61 -24.21
C ILE A 9 -4.95 -15.23 -22.96
N ILE A 10 -4.70 -16.54 -22.92
CA ILE A 10 -4.12 -17.24 -21.77
C ILE A 10 -2.77 -16.64 -21.36
N LYS A 11 -1.89 -16.33 -22.33
CA LYS A 11 -0.59 -15.70 -22.06
C LYS A 11 -0.70 -14.27 -21.51
N SER A 12 -1.81 -13.58 -21.79
CA SER A 12 -2.06 -12.22 -21.32
C SER A 12 -2.72 -12.14 -19.94
N ILE A 13 -3.15 -13.28 -19.37
CA ILE A 13 -3.82 -13.30 -18.06
C ILE A 13 -2.82 -12.95 -16.95
N SER A 14 -3.17 -11.94 -16.15
CA SER A 14 -2.42 -11.52 -14.97
C SER A 14 -2.34 -12.67 -13.96
N LYS A 15 -1.12 -13.00 -13.51
CA LYS A 15 -0.89 -13.97 -12.43
C LYS A 15 -0.70 -13.23 -11.11
N VAL A 16 -1.58 -13.51 -10.15
CA VAL A 16 -1.48 -13.04 -8.78
C VAL A 16 -0.65 -14.05 -8.00
N LYS A 17 0.43 -13.58 -7.35
CA LYS A 17 1.25 -14.45 -6.51
C LYS A 17 0.46 -14.82 -5.24
N PRO A 18 0.45 -16.09 -4.80
CA PRO A 18 -0.22 -16.49 -3.55
C PRO A 18 0.29 -15.72 -2.32
N THR A 19 1.58 -15.36 -2.32
CA THR A 19 2.23 -14.64 -1.21
C THR A 19 2.06 -13.12 -1.28
N ARG A 20 1.24 -12.60 -2.20
CA ARG A 20 1.04 -11.16 -2.35
C ARG A 20 0.23 -10.64 -1.16
N GLU A 21 0.76 -9.63 -0.49
CA GLU A 21 0.09 -8.95 0.60
C GLU A 21 -0.50 -7.61 0.14
N TYR A 22 -1.47 -7.11 0.91
CA TYR A 22 -2.21 -5.88 0.59
C TYR A 22 -2.11 -4.93 1.77
N TRP A 23 -1.81 -3.68 1.48
CA TRP A 23 -1.48 -2.67 2.49
C TRP A 23 -2.23 -1.37 2.22
N PHE A 24 -2.94 -0.88 3.22
CA PHE A 24 -3.51 0.45 3.20
C PHE A 24 -2.52 1.43 3.81
N VAL A 25 -2.07 2.41 3.01
CA VAL A 25 -1.01 3.36 3.38
C VAL A 25 -1.57 4.78 3.32
N ARG A 26 -1.76 5.41 4.48
CA ARG A 26 -2.29 6.77 4.58
C ARG A 26 -1.28 7.82 4.13
N THR A 27 -1.80 8.87 3.53
CA THR A 27 -1.06 9.98 2.90
C THR A 27 -1.03 11.24 3.78
N GLN A 28 -1.01 11.06 5.11
CA GLN A 28 -1.16 12.13 6.12
C GLN A 28 -2.42 12.98 5.88
N GLY A 29 -3.59 12.38 6.13
CA GLY A 29 -4.88 13.07 5.94
C GLY A 29 -5.23 13.39 4.48
N GLY A 30 -4.47 12.87 3.50
CA GLY A 30 -4.65 13.16 2.09
C GLY A 30 -3.59 14.08 1.49
N ASN A 31 -2.82 14.77 2.32
CA ASN A 31 -1.91 15.84 1.90
C ASN A 31 -0.91 15.36 0.84
N TYR A 32 -0.36 14.16 1.01
CA TYR A 32 0.68 13.63 0.10
C TYR A 32 0.14 12.67 -0.96
N TYR A 33 -1.18 12.57 -1.11
CA TYR A 33 -1.79 11.67 -2.08
C TYR A 33 -1.28 11.97 -3.49
N LYS A 34 -1.35 13.24 -3.92
CA LYS A 34 -0.91 13.65 -5.26
C LYS A 34 0.59 13.44 -5.47
N ASP A 35 1.40 13.64 -4.42
CA ASP A 35 2.86 13.48 -4.51
C ASP A 35 3.25 12.03 -4.71
N PHE A 36 2.61 11.12 -3.98
CA PHE A 36 2.81 9.67 -4.12
C PHE A 36 2.46 9.22 -5.54
N LEU A 37 1.36 9.73 -6.09
CA LEU A 37 0.92 9.43 -7.45
C LEU A 37 1.93 9.95 -8.49
N LYS A 38 2.25 11.24 -8.45
CA LYS A 38 3.18 11.88 -9.40
C LYS A 38 4.59 11.27 -9.32
N GLY A 39 5.06 10.99 -8.11
CA GLY A 39 6.40 10.49 -7.84
C GLY A 39 6.55 8.97 -7.97
N ASN A 40 5.46 8.23 -8.17
CA ASN A 40 5.47 6.76 -8.22
C ASN A 40 6.13 6.13 -6.99
N TYR A 41 5.71 6.59 -5.79
CA TYR A 41 6.18 6.02 -4.53
C TYR A 41 5.11 6.04 -3.45
N ILE A 42 5.35 5.26 -2.39
CA ILE A 42 4.76 5.47 -1.07
C ILE A 42 5.86 5.85 -0.08
N ALA A 43 5.50 6.61 0.95
CA ALA A 43 6.44 7.07 1.97
C ALA A 43 5.86 6.98 3.38
N ILE A 44 6.74 6.93 4.37
CA ILE A 44 6.41 7.05 5.79
C ILE A 44 7.30 8.11 6.43
N GLY A 45 6.74 8.90 7.34
CA GLY A 45 7.48 9.91 8.09
C GLY A 45 8.40 9.33 9.16
N TYR A 46 8.70 10.12 10.19
CA TYR A 46 9.70 9.84 11.23
C TYR A 46 11.11 9.74 10.63
N ASP A 47 11.50 10.78 9.89
CA ASP A 47 12.76 10.80 9.13
C ASP A 47 13.99 10.75 10.03
N GLU A 48 13.87 11.26 11.25
CA GLU A 48 14.89 11.23 12.29
C GLU A 48 15.16 9.81 12.83
N ILE A 49 14.31 8.82 12.53
CA ILE A 49 14.57 7.42 12.88
C ILE A 49 15.47 6.77 11.83
N ASN A 50 16.57 6.16 12.26
CA ASN A 50 17.52 5.52 11.36
C ASN A 50 17.04 4.15 10.90
N LEU A 51 17.38 3.76 9.67
CA LEU A 51 17.07 2.43 9.14
C LEU A 51 17.72 1.30 9.97
N SER A 52 18.87 1.56 10.60
CA SER A 52 19.53 0.60 11.51
C SER A 52 18.68 0.27 12.73
N ASP A 53 17.98 1.25 13.29
CA ASP A 53 17.13 1.07 14.48
C ASP A 53 15.89 0.24 14.11
N ILE A 54 15.32 0.50 12.92
CA ILE A 54 14.22 -0.29 12.35
C ILE A 54 14.68 -1.73 12.06
N ARG A 55 15.90 -1.91 11.54
CA ARG A 55 16.49 -3.23 11.31
C ARG A 55 16.62 -4.04 12.59
N ALA A 56 17.13 -3.43 13.66
CA ALA A 56 17.24 -4.07 14.96
C ALA A 56 15.86 -4.49 15.48
N ALA A 57 14.86 -3.61 15.37
CA ALA A 57 13.48 -3.91 15.76
C ALA A 57 12.83 -5.05 14.96
N ASN A 58 13.18 -5.21 13.69
CA ASN A 58 12.70 -6.35 12.90
C ASN A 58 13.35 -7.68 13.33
N SER A 59 14.58 -7.61 13.86
CA SER A 59 15.39 -8.80 14.12
C SER A 59 15.08 -9.48 15.46
N ASN A 60 14.73 -8.73 16.50
CA ASN A 60 14.46 -9.29 17.83
C ASN A 60 13.61 -8.36 18.72
N VAL A 61 13.16 -8.90 19.86
CA VAL A 61 12.29 -8.19 20.82
C VAL A 61 13.01 -7.00 21.46
N SER A 62 14.29 -7.14 21.83
CA SER A 62 15.05 -6.05 22.45
C SER A 62 15.22 -4.85 21.50
N GLY A 63 15.35 -5.09 20.20
CA GLY A 63 15.35 -4.05 19.17
C GLY A 63 14.03 -3.30 19.10
N LYS A 64 12.88 -3.99 19.24
CA LYS A 64 11.55 -3.34 19.27
C LYS A 64 11.41 -2.40 20.47
N VAL A 65 11.87 -2.85 21.64
CA VAL A 65 11.89 -2.02 22.86
C VAL A 65 12.79 -0.80 22.64
N THR A 66 13.99 -1.01 22.11
CA THR A 66 14.95 0.07 21.84
C THR A 66 14.38 1.11 20.86
N LEU A 67 13.81 0.68 19.74
CA LEU A 67 13.20 1.58 18.77
C LEU A 67 12.03 2.36 19.38
N THR A 68 11.20 1.71 20.20
CA THR A 68 10.11 2.38 20.91
C THR A 68 10.61 3.49 21.83
N GLU A 69 11.71 3.27 22.56
CA GLU A 69 12.33 4.29 23.41
C GLU A 69 12.98 5.42 22.60
N ILE A 70 13.61 5.12 21.46
CA ILE A 70 14.13 6.14 20.54
C ILE A 70 12.98 7.03 20.04
N ILE A 71 11.85 6.45 19.66
CA ILE A 71 10.68 7.21 19.19
C ILE A 71 10.15 8.11 20.32
N LYS A 72 9.98 7.60 21.55
CA LYS A 72 9.57 8.41 22.72
C LYS A 72 10.47 9.62 22.92
N LYS A 73 11.79 9.42 22.82
CA LYS A 73 12.77 10.48 23.06
C LYS A 73 12.76 11.54 21.95
N LYS A 74 12.66 11.12 20.68
CA LYS A 74 12.71 12.04 19.53
C LYS A 74 11.37 12.73 19.26
N PHE A 75 10.26 12.06 19.60
CA PHE A 75 8.90 12.54 19.35
C PHE A 75 8.10 12.51 20.66
N PRO A 76 8.37 13.42 21.62
CA PRO A 76 7.74 13.41 22.94
C PRO A 76 6.21 13.62 22.90
N ASN A 77 5.68 14.20 21.82
CA ASN A 77 4.25 14.40 21.61
C ASN A 77 3.55 13.18 20.99
N GLU A 78 4.29 12.13 20.61
CA GLU A 78 3.71 10.90 20.06
C GLU A 78 3.15 10.03 21.20
N GLY A 79 1.82 9.97 21.29
CA GLY A 79 1.13 9.22 22.36
C GLY A 79 1.21 7.70 22.23
N ARG A 80 1.59 7.17 21.06
CA ARG A 80 1.65 5.72 20.79
C ARG A 80 2.97 5.31 20.11
N PRO A 81 4.12 5.48 20.78
CA PRO A 81 5.44 5.22 20.20
C PRO A 81 5.64 3.76 19.77
N GLY A 82 5.11 2.79 20.52
CA GLY A 82 5.18 1.37 20.14
C GLY A 82 4.36 1.07 18.87
N PHE A 83 3.27 1.81 18.66
CA PHE A 83 2.46 1.71 17.46
C PHE A 83 3.21 2.27 16.25
N VAL A 84 3.91 3.40 16.39
CA VAL A 84 4.82 3.92 15.37
C VAL A 84 5.96 2.96 15.06
N SER A 85 6.58 2.37 16.09
CA SER A 85 7.63 1.36 15.93
C SER A 85 7.18 0.20 15.04
N HIS A 86 5.97 -0.31 15.26
CA HIS A 86 5.42 -1.40 14.46
C HIS A 86 5.22 -1.00 12.99
N GLN A 87 4.65 0.19 12.74
CA GLN A 87 4.42 0.69 11.39
C GLN A 87 5.73 0.93 10.62
N LEU A 88 6.78 1.40 11.29
CA LEU A 88 8.09 1.55 10.67
C LEU A 88 8.67 0.20 10.25
N VAL A 89 8.50 -0.84 11.06
CA VAL A 89 8.90 -2.21 10.71
C VAL A 89 8.06 -2.75 9.56
N ASP A 90 6.74 -2.56 9.60
CA ASP A 90 5.85 -2.99 8.52
C ASP A 90 6.24 -2.34 7.19
N PHE A 91 6.42 -1.01 7.19
CA PHE A 91 6.88 -0.29 6.02
C PHE A 91 8.23 -0.83 5.55
N ALA A 92 9.20 -1.00 6.44
CA ALA A 92 10.55 -1.34 6.03
C ALA A 92 10.71 -2.76 5.52
N TYR A 93 10.12 -3.72 6.21
CA TYR A 93 10.46 -5.13 6.07
C TYR A 93 9.29 -6.01 5.64
N ASN A 94 8.05 -5.65 5.97
CA ASN A 94 6.90 -6.50 5.65
C ASN A 94 6.31 -6.14 4.27
N ILE A 95 6.21 -4.85 3.94
CA ILE A 95 5.83 -4.41 2.59
C ILE A 95 6.96 -4.76 1.60
N SER A 96 6.67 -5.65 0.65
CA SER A 96 7.67 -6.21 -0.26
C SER A 96 7.32 -6.01 -1.74
N LYS A 97 8.31 -6.19 -2.62
CA LYS A 97 8.10 -6.17 -4.07
C LYS A 97 6.99 -7.16 -4.48
N GLY A 98 6.00 -6.65 -5.21
CA GLY A 98 4.84 -7.40 -5.69
C GLY A 98 3.61 -7.29 -4.80
N ASP A 99 3.74 -6.69 -3.62
CA ASP A 99 2.61 -6.34 -2.76
C ASP A 99 1.79 -5.19 -3.36
N ILE A 100 0.52 -5.15 -2.98
CA ILE A 100 -0.42 -4.11 -3.41
C ILE A 100 -0.58 -3.09 -2.31
N VAL A 101 -0.52 -1.82 -2.69
CA VAL A 101 -0.73 -0.68 -1.80
C VAL A 101 -1.96 0.09 -2.23
N ILE A 102 -2.80 0.42 -1.26
CA ILE A 102 -3.97 1.27 -1.42
C ILE A 102 -3.71 2.58 -0.69
N VAL A 103 -3.74 3.68 -1.40
CA VAL A 103 -3.52 5.01 -0.83
C VAL A 103 -4.79 5.85 -0.95
N PRO A 104 -5.27 6.46 0.16
CA PRO A 104 -6.44 7.32 0.13
C PRO A 104 -6.07 8.78 -0.18
N SER A 105 -7.00 9.48 -0.83
CA SER A 105 -7.00 10.94 -0.94
C SER A 105 -7.43 11.60 0.37
N TYR A 106 -7.55 12.94 0.35
CA TYR A 106 -8.22 13.67 1.42
C TYR A 106 -9.59 13.07 1.74
N SER A 107 -9.92 13.04 3.03
CA SER A 107 -11.12 12.42 3.62
C SER A 107 -11.41 10.96 3.20
N SER A 108 -10.43 10.28 2.58
CA SER A 108 -10.60 8.99 1.92
C SER A 108 -11.76 8.98 0.90
N GLU A 109 -11.97 10.08 0.18
CA GLU A 109 -12.97 10.16 -0.89
C GLU A 109 -12.60 9.23 -2.06
N PHE A 110 -11.35 9.32 -2.51
CA PHE A 110 -10.79 8.48 -3.55
C PHE A 110 -9.69 7.58 -3.01
N ILE A 111 -9.47 6.45 -3.67
CA ILE A 111 -8.30 5.62 -3.49
C ILE A 111 -7.57 5.39 -4.80
N SER A 112 -6.27 5.20 -4.69
CA SER A 112 -5.44 4.67 -5.78
C SER A 112 -4.79 3.37 -5.36
N ILE A 113 -4.65 2.47 -6.32
CA ILE A 113 -4.10 1.11 -6.13
C ILE A 113 -2.80 1.01 -6.91
N GLY A 114 -1.72 0.64 -6.24
CA GLY A 114 -0.41 0.45 -6.85
C GLY A 114 0.24 -0.87 -6.45
N GLU A 115 1.22 -1.31 -7.24
CA GLU A 115 2.09 -2.44 -6.93
C GLU A 115 3.47 -1.93 -6.51
N VAL A 116 4.00 -2.43 -5.39
CA VAL A 116 5.35 -2.12 -4.93
C VAL A 116 6.36 -2.78 -5.87
N VAL A 117 7.25 -2.00 -6.48
CA VAL A 117 8.20 -2.52 -7.48
C VAL A 117 9.57 -2.88 -6.91
N GLU A 118 9.84 -2.47 -5.66
CA GLU A 118 11.09 -2.73 -4.96
C GLU A 118 10.88 -2.96 -3.45
N THR A 119 11.62 -3.92 -2.90
CA THR A 119 11.63 -4.19 -1.45
C THR A 119 12.49 -3.21 -0.65
N PRO A 120 13.72 -2.81 -1.05
CA PRO A 120 14.53 -1.94 -0.21
C PRO A 120 13.88 -0.56 -0.04
N ILE A 121 13.94 -0.01 1.17
CA ILE A 121 13.70 1.42 1.37
C ILE A 121 14.89 2.16 0.79
N PHE A 122 14.61 3.19 0.00
CA PHE A 122 15.61 4.20 -0.31
C PHE A 122 15.27 5.50 0.41
N GLN A 123 16.31 6.27 0.72
CA GLN A 123 16.14 7.65 1.14
C GLN A 123 16.07 8.52 -0.11
N ALA A 124 15.11 9.44 -0.20
CA ALA A 124 15.05 10.40 -1.30
C ALA A 124 16.40 11.13 -1.41
N THR A 125 17.05 11.06 -2.57
CA THR A 125 18.39 11.63 -2.79
C THR A 125 18.34 13.02 -3.41
N GLN A 126 17.18 13.46 -3.88
CA GLN A 126 16.98 14.75 -4.54
C GLN A 126 16.54 15.82 -3.53
N GLN A 127 16.90 17.08 -3.81
CA GLN A 127 16.34 18.23 -3.11
C GLN A 127 14.82 18.23 -3.35
N LEU A 128 14.08 17.86 -2.31
CA LEU A 128 12.63 17.94 -2.30
C LEU A 128 12.24 19.42 -2.41
N LYS A 129 11.28 19.73 -3.27
CA LYS A 129 10.69 21.08 -3.28
C LYS A 129 9.89 21.28 -2.01
N ASP A 130 9.79 22.52 -1.53
CA ASP A 130 9.08 22.85 -0.28
C ASP A 130 7.60 22.38 -0.26
N GLU A 131 6.99 22.19 -1.43
CA GLU A 131 5.60 21.74 -1.59
C GLU A 131 5.45 20.22 -1.75
N GLU A 132 6.55 19.46 -1.85
CA GLU A 132 6.50 18.00 -2.00
C GLU A 132 6.57 17.31 -0.64
N CYS A 133 5.98 16.11 -0.55
CA CYS A 133 6.09 15.26 0.62
C CYS A 133 7.53 15.16 1.15
N PRO A 134 7.80 15.59 2.39
CA PRO A 134 9.16 15.68 2.93
C PRO A 134 9.73 14.32 3.33
N PHE A 135 8.91 13.27 3.30
CA PHE A 135 9.27 11.96 3.82
C PHE A 135 10.37 11.31 2.99
N MET A 136 11.47 10.99 3.66
CA MET A 136 12.68 10.48 3.02
C MET A 136 12.59 8.98 2.78
N LYS A 137 11.96 8.22 3.69
CA LYS A 137 11.82 6.75 3.58
C LYS A 137 10.73 6.42 2.56
N ARG A 138 11.15 5.94 1.37
CA ARG A 138 10.24 5.66 0.24
C ARG A 138 10.39 4.23 -0.29
N LYS A 139 9.31 3.74 -0.89
CA LYS A 139 9.33 2.58 -1.81
C LYS A 139 8.69 2.96 -3.12
N LYS A 140 9.33 2.61 -4.25
CA LYS A 140 8.72 2.83 -5.56
C LYS A 140 7.49 1.97 -5.75
N THR A 141 6.52 2.55 -6.43
CA THR A 141 5.26 1.92 -6.78
C THR A 141 4.99 2.10 -8.27
N LYS A 142 4.22 1.18 -8.83
CA LYS A 142 3.59 1.33 -10.13
C LYS A 142 2.10 1.42 -9.91
N TRP A 143 1.48 2.55 -10.25
CA TRP A 143 0.05 2.71 -10.10
C TRP A 143 -0.72 1.89 -11.14
N LEU A 144 -1.68 1.09 -10.68
CA LEU A 144 -2.50 0.20 -11.49
C LEU A 144 -3.90 0.78 -11.74
N LYS A 145 -4.43 1.48 -10.75
CA LYS A 145 -5.72 2.19 -10.81
C LYS A 145 -5.61 3.49 -10.03
N LEU A 146 -6.21 4.54 -10.56
CA LEU A 146 -6.16 5.88 -9.99
C LEU A 146 -7.58 6.38 -9.71
N ASP A 147 -7.70 7.18 -8.66
CA ASP A 147 -8.89 7.99 -8.35
C ASP A 147 -10.21 7.21 -8.37
N ILE A 148 -10.21 6.02 -7.76
CA ILE A 148 -11.42 5.21 -7.57
C ILE A 148 -12.21 5.79 -6.41
N LEU A 149 -13.48 6.14 -6.62
CA LEU A 149 -14.36 6.60 -5.55
C LEU A 149 -14.55 5.47 -4.52
N LEU A 150 -14.16 5.72 -3.27
CA LEU A 150 -14.19 4.69 -2.21
C LEU A 150 -15.62 4.23 -1.91
N ASP A 151 -16.59 5.16 -1.97
CA ASP A 151 -18.00 4.86 -1.70
C ASP A 151 -18.66 4.01 -2.81
N ASN A 152 -18.03 3.88 -3.98
CA ASN A 152 -18.46 2.93 -5.01
C ASN A 152 -17.96 1.51 -4.74
N LEU A 153 -17.11 1.32 -3.72
CA LEU A 153 -16.59 0.01 -3.33
C LEU A 153 -17.52 -0.65 -2.30
N ASP A 154 -17.26 -1.93 -2.03
CA ASP A 154 -18.04 -2.69 -1.06
C ASP A 154 -17.98 -2.04 0.34
N SER A 155 -19.04 -2.23 1.12
CA SER A 155 -19.17 -1.82 2.51
C SER A 155 -18.00 -2.25 3.39
N GLU A 156 -17.31 -3.34 3.07
CA GLU A 156 -16.11 -3.80 3.77
C GLU A 156 -14.96 -2.77 3.74
N PHE A 157 -14.89 -1.92 2.70
CA PHE A 157 -13.90 -0.86 2.58
C PHE A 157 -14.09 0.27 3.59
N ILE A 158 -15.30 0.39 4.17
CA ILE A 158 -15.60 1.35 5.24
C ILE A 158 -14.68 1.11 6.44
N LYS A 159 -14.29 -0.15 6.71
CA LYS A 159 -13.34 -0.49 7.80
C LYS A 159 -11.97 0.18 7.61
N LEU A 160 -11.50 0.30 6.36
CA LEU A 160 -10.23 0.98 6.05
C LEU A 160 -10.30 2.49 6.31
N LYS A 161 -11.44 3.11 6.03
CA LYS A 161 -11.68 4.55 6.27
C LYS A 161 -11.48 4.93 7.75
N TYR A 162 -11.89 4.04 8.66
CA TYR A 162 -11.79 4.26 10.11
C TYR A 162 -10.49 3.78 10.75
N SER A 163 -9.63 3.05 10.04
CA SER A 163 -8.32 2.65 10.59
C SER A 163 -7.44 3.88 10.83
N GLN A 164 -7.23 4.28 12.08
CA GLN A 164 -6.39 5.44 12.43
C GLN A 164 -4.89 5.23 12.19
N LYS A 165 -4.50 4.07 11.67
CA LYS A 165 -3.12 3.66 11.43
C LYS A 165 -2.62 4.23 10.11
N THR A 166 -1.37 4.72 10.08
CA THR A 166 -0.67 5.11 8.85
C THR A 166 -0.50 3.92 7.91
N ILE A 167 -0.16 2.74 8.45
CA ILE A 167 -0.04 1.49 7.69
C ILE A 167 -0.95 0.45 8.32
N THR A 168 -1.78 -0.17 7.47
CA THR A 168 -2.68 -1.25 7.86
C THR A 168 -2.53 -2.41 6.89
N LYS A 169 -2.27 -3.62 7.38
CA LYS A 169 -2.41 -4.83 6.57
C LYS A 169 -3.89 -5.05 6.27
N VAL A 170 -4.22 -5.31 5.01
CA VAL A 170 -5.59 -5.45 4.54
C VAL A 170 -6.04 -6.91 4.65
N ASP A 171 -7.27 -7.11 5.10
CA ASP A 171 -7.85 -8.44 5.28
C ASP A 171 -8.09 -9.15 3.94
N ILE A 172 -8.22 -10.49 4.00
CA ILE A 172 -8.35 -11.34 2.81
C ILE A 172 -9.59 -11.03 1.97
N GLU A 173 -10.72 -10.69 2.61
CA GLU A 173 -11.99 -10.36 1.96
C GLU A 173 -11.82 -9.14 1.02
N ILE A 174 -11.28 -8.06 1.58
CA ILE A 174 -10.98 -6.82 0.86
C ILE A 174 -9.91 -7.07 -0.22
N SER A 175 -8.89 -7.88 0.08
CA SER A 175 -7.81 -8.22 -0.86
C SER A 175 -8.35 -8.91 -2.14
N ASN A 176 -9.29 -9.83 -1.99
CA ASN A 176 -9.94 -10.49 -3.12
C ASN A 176 -10.77 -9.52 -3.97
N PHE A 177 -11.42 -8.54 -3.34
CA PHE A 177 -12.14 -7.50 -4.07
C PHE A 177 -11.19 -6.57 -4.85
N ILE A 178 -10.05 -6.20 -4.24
CA ILE A 178 -9.00 -5.41 -4.91
C ILE A 178 -8.50 -6.13 -6.17
N ASP A 179 -8.27 -7.44 -6.12
CA ASP A 179 -7.82 -8.21 -7.29
C ASP A 179 -8.79 -8.06 -8.48
N ARG A 180 -10.10 -8.10 -8.21
CA ARG A 180 -11.15 -7.92 -9.23
C ARG A 180 -11.15 -6.52 -9.84
N ILE A 181 -10.86 -5.49 -9.04
CA ILE A 181 -10.72 -4.11 -9.53
C ILE A 181 -9.49 -3.98 -10.43
N ILE A 182 -8.36 -4.56 -10.02
CA ILE A 182 -7.11 -4.50 -10.76
C ILE A 182 -7.27 -5.17 -12.13
N SER A 183 -7.77 -6.40 -12.15
CA SER A 183 -7.95 -7.18 -13.38
C SER A 183 -9.27 -7.97 -13.33
N PRO A 184 -10.17 -7.82 -14.32
CA PRO A 184 -11.40 -8.60 -14.37
C PRO A 184 -11.14 -10.09 -14.62
N LEU A 185 -9.98 -10.46 -15.16
CA LEU A 185 -9.54 -11.84 -15.37
C LEU A 185 -8.12 -12.03 -14.83
N TYR A 186 -7.92 -12.98 -13.92
CA TYR A 186 -6.62 -13.29 -13.32
C TYR A 186 -6.52 -14.74 -12.86
N ILE A 187 -5.29 -15.21 -12.66
CA ILE A 187 -5.00 -16.53 -12.06
C ILE A 187 -4.43 -16.30 -10.66
N LYS A 188 -4.97 -16.97 -9.65
CA LYS A 188 -4.48 -16.95 -8.26
C LYS A 188 -4.59 -18.37 -7.71
N GLU A 189 -3.53 -18.87 -7.07
CA GLU A 189 -3.51 -20.23 -6.48
C GLU A 189 -3.91 -21.36 -7.45
N ASN A 190 -3.59 -21.20 -8.74
CA ASN A 190 -3.98 -22.08 -9.86
C ASN A 190 -5.45 -22.01 -10.28
N ASP A 191 -6.27 -21.19 -9.65
CA ASP A 191 -7.65 -20.93 -10.05
C ASP A 191 -7.74 -19.70 -10.96
N ALA A 192 -8.59 -19.79 -11.99
CA ALA A 192 -8.92 -18.68 -12.84
C ALA A 192 -10.15 -17.94 -12.28
N HIS A 193 -10.00 -16.64 -12.05
CA HIS A 193 -11.07 -15.78 -11.55
C HIS A 193 -11.53 -14.82 -12.65
N LEU A 194 -12.84 -14.75 -12.87
CA LEU A 194 -13.48 -13.83 -13.82
C LEU A 194 -14.55 -13.00 -13.09
N SER A 195 -14.45 -11.67 -13.21
CA SER A 195 -15.42 -10.71 -12.69
C SER A 195 -16.15 -10.03 -13.83
N LEU A 196 -17.48 -10.08 -13.80
CA LEU A 196 -18.37 -9.49 -14.81
C LEU A 196 -19.20 -8.39 -14.16
N ASP A 197 -19.06 -7.15 -14.65
CA ASP A 197 -19.87 -6.01 -14.21
C ASP A 197 -21.23 -6.07 -14.94
N ILE A 198 -22.30 -6.40 -14.19
CA ILE A 198 -23.65 -6.55 -14.75
C ILE A 198 -24.40 -5.23 -14.60
N ARG A 199 -24.55 -4.50 -15.71
CA ARG A 199 -25.35 -3.27 -15.75
C ARG A 199 -26.72 -3.54 -16.36
N LYS A 200 -27.79 -3.28 -15.59
CA LYS A 200 -29.15 -3.22 -16.14
C LYS A 200 -29.30 -1.95 -16.98
N LYS A 201 -29.70 -2.12 -18.24
CA LYS A 201 -30.11 -1.00 -19.09
C LYS A 201 -31.38 -0.38 -18.47
N LYS A 202 -31.31 0.89 -18.05
CA LYS A 202 -32.52 1.63 -17.63
C LYS A 202 -33.49 1.65 -18.82
N ARG A 203 -34.71 1.19 -18.58
CA ARG A 203 -35.83 1.31 -19.53
C ARG A 203 -36.29 2.76 -19.58
#